data_AF-A0A8H6H6R9-F1
#
_entry.id   AF-A0A8H6H6R9-F1
#
_cell.length_a   1.000
_cell.length_b   1.000
_cell.length_c   1.000
_cell.angle_alpha   90.00
_cell.angle_beta   90.00
_cell.angle_gamma   90.00
#
_symmetry.space_group_name_H-M   'P 1'
#
loop_
_entity.id
_entity.type
_entity.pdbx_description
1 polymer ?
#
loop_
_entity_poly.entity_id
_entity_poly.type
_entity_poly.pdbx_seq_one_letter_code
_entity_poly.pdbx_strand_id
1 'polypeptide(L)'
;MDEPEIDLATMIDTVQTQYTRNYVLMVALSGLLWYYITTFGDEVDRIWPQPALKPGRMLFLILRYITIVGVALEFVANYPAYIPLSLGACEHLVKGWWVIVSLGNVFAEAIFWICLSALFGGKKWAIYLLAFGFMSFEIPIVVISYYFISTWQTIPVEPWERQVLRAACSGYASSENAIRLYSIAAYIGFARAAVAFVTFATRYRRHKSSLLTIVKREGAMYYFSVGILQLFIGLRYSASSGIKDKYGVVTAIRRFLIPIFADRLLLGLRALRYTETDMVTKAMFDNSARGHFSRMPRSGVQDEERVINALRNIRMNPIRTRKSAYVL
;
A
#
# COMPACT_ATOMS: atom_id res chain seq x y z
N MET A 1 6.15 6.02 49.60
CA MET A 1 5.68 5.78 48.22
C MET A 1 6.14 4.38 47.93
N ASP A 2 5.26 3.41 48.13
CA ASP A 2 5.56 2.02 47.84
C ASP A 2 5.67 1.90 46.32
N GLU A 3 6.79 1.35 45.83
CA GLU A 3 6.90 1.03 44.41
C GLU A 3 5.76 0.06 44.07
N PRO A 4 4.94 0.35 43.05
CA PRO A 4 3.88 -0.56 42.67
C PRO A 4 4.52 -1.88 42.25
N GLU A 5 4.23 -2.93 43.01
CA GLU A 5 4.68 -4.29 42.70
C GLU A 5 4.05 -4.68 41.35
N ILE A 6 4.85 -4.62 40.28
CA ILE A 6 4.39 -4.99 38.95
C ILE A 6 4.13 -6.50 38.98
N ASP A 7 2.86 -6.88 38.83
CA ASP A 7 2.46 -8.28 38.73
C ASP A 7 3.18 -8.94 37.55
N LEU A 8 3.96 -10.00 37.86
CA LEU A 8 4.69 -10.81 36.90
C LEU A 8 3.81 -11.27 35.73
N ALA A 9 2.52 -11.54 35.98
CA ALA A 9 1.60 -11.93 34.92
C ALA A 9 1.36 -10.80 33.89
N THR A 10 1.30 -9.55 34.34
CA THR A 10 1.14 -8.37 33.46
C THR A 10 2.39 -8.12 32.62
N MET A 11 3.58 -8.35 33.19
CA MET A 11 4.85 -8.28 32.44
C MET A 11 4.89 -9.34 31.33
N ILE A 12 4.53 -10.59 31.66
CA ILE A 12 4.51 -11.68 30.68
C ILE A 12 3.54 -11.37 29.54
N ASP A 13 2.32 -10.88 29.82
CA ASP A 13 1.34 -10.54 28.78
C ASP A 13 1.84 -9.41 27.87
N THR A 14 2.48 -8.40 28.45
CA THR A 14 3.03 -7.25 27.70
C THR A 14 4.15 -7.71 26.78
N VAL A 15 5.07 -8.54 27.29
CA VAL A 15 6.17 -9.11 26.52
C VAL A 15 5.66 -9.98 25.37
N GLN A 16 4.72 -10.89 25.65
CA GLN A 16 4.11 -11.74 24.62
C GLN A 16 3.37 -10.93 23.55
N THR A 17 2.65 -9.88 23.97
CA THR A 17 1.93 -8.98 23.06
C THR A 17 2.89 -8.27 22.11
N GLN A 18 3.98 -7.73 22.65
CA GLN A 18 4.97 -6.99 21.86
C GLN A 18 5.70 -7.91 20.88
N TYR A 19 6.12 -9.11 21.31
CA TYR A 19 6.72 -10.10 20.40
C TYR A 19 5.76 -10.51 19.29
N THR A 20 4.51 -10.82 19.63
CA THR A 20 3.50 -11.22 18.64
C THR A 20 3.27 -10.10 17.62
N ARG A 21 3.14 -8.85 18.09
CA ARG A 21 3.02 -7.67 17.22
C ARG A 21 4.22 -7.53 16.28
N ASN A 22 5.44 -7.69 16.79
CA ASN A 22 6.65 -7.62 15.99
C ASN A 22 6.69 -8.71 14.93
N TYR A 23 6.34 -9.97 15.26
CA TYR A 23 6.27 -11.05 14.28
C TYR A 23 5.23 -10.80 13.19
N VAL A 24 4.03 -10.33 13.56
CA VAL A 24 2.97 -9.97 12.61
C VAL A 24 3.45 -8.87 11.65
N LEU A 25 4.13 -7.84 12.17
CA LEU A 25 4.72 -6.79 11.35
C LEU A 25 5.85 -7.32 10.46
N MET A 26 6.75 -8.19 10.96
CA MET A 26 7.82 -8.77 10.14
C MET A 26 7.27 -9.53 8.95
N VAL A 27 6.22 -10.34 9.13
CA VAL A 27 5.60 -11.08 8.04
C VAL A 27 5.04 -10.12 6.98
N ALA A 28 4.35 -9.07 7.41
CA ALA A 28 3.81 -8.05 6.51
C ALA A 28 4.92 -7.31 5.73
N LEU A 29 5.99 -6.88 6.42
CA LEU A 29 7.11 -6.16 5.81
C LEU A 29 7.93 -7.07 4.89
N SER A 30 8.13 -8.34 5.27
CA SER A 30 8.83 -9.32 4.43
C SER A 30 8.05 -9.60 3.16
N GLY A 31 6.72 -9.74 3.25
CA GLY A 31 5.85 -9.87 2.09
C GLY A 31 5.94 -8.65 1.16
N LEU A 32 6.02 -7.43 1.72
CA LEU A 32 6.16 -6.20 0.95
C LEU A 32 7.49 -6.15 0.20
N LEU A 33 8.60 -6.44 0.88
CA LEU A 33 9.93 -6.47 0.28
C LEU A 33 10.02 -7.57 -0.79
N TRP A 34 9.46 -8.75 -0.52
CA TRP A 34 9.37 -9.83 -1.50
C TRP A 34 8.61 -9.39 -2.75
N TYR A 35 7.47 -8.70 -2.58
CA TYR A 35 6.72 -8.13 -3.70
C TYR A 35 7.56 -7.12 -4.49
N TYR A 36 8.31 -6.23 -3.82
CA TYR A 36 9.19 -5.29 -4.51
C TYR A 36 10.30 -5.98 -5.27
N ILE A 37 11.00 -6.95 -4.67
CA ILE A 37 12.06 -7.71 -5.35
C ILE A 37 11.53 -8.40 -6.60
N THR A 38 10.40 -9.10 -6.48
CA THR A 38 9.80 -9.86 -7.58
C THR A 38 9.22 -8.99 -8.70
N THR A 39 8.85 -7.74 -8.41
CA THR A 39 8.33 -6.78 -9.41
C THR A 39 9.37 -5.78 -9.91
N PHE A 40 10.63 -5.92 -9.51
CA PHE A 40 11.69 -4.98 -9.90
C PHE A 40 11.98 -5.04 -11.41
N GLY A 41 11.94 -6.23 -12.03
CA GLY A 41 12.08 -6.35 -13.48
C GLY A 41 10.99 -5.59 -14.25
N ASP A 42 9.73 -5.76 -13.84
CA ASP A 42 8.60 -5.01 -14.40
C ASP A 42 8.73 -3.49 -14.22
N GLU A 43 9.27 -3.05 -13.08
CA GLU A 43 9.58 -1.63 -12.85
C GLU A 43 10.62 -1.12 -13.86
N VAL A 44 11.76 -1.82 -14.00
CA VAL A 44 12.84 -1.42 -14.89
C VAL A 44 12.38 -1.42 -16.34
N ASP A 45 11.61 -2.42 -16.77
CA ASP A 45 11.15 -2.52 -18.16
C ASP A 45 10.07 -1.49 -18.50
N ARG A 46 9.16 -1.20 -17.56
CA ARG A 46 7.96 -0.41 -17.85
C ARG A 46 8.06 1.03 -17.38
N ILE A 47 8.71 1.31 -16.26
CA ILE A 47 8.71 2.63 -15.61
C ILE A 47 9.94 3.45 -15.99
N TRP A 48 11.12 2.84 -16.01
CA TRP A 48 12.39 3.55 -16.22
C TRP A 48 12.60 4.16 -17.61
N PRO A 49 12.17 3.54 -18.73
CA PRO A 49 12.36 4.08 -20.08
C PRO A 49 11.55 5.35 -20.39
N GLN A 50 10.81 5.86 -19.41
CA GLN A 50 9.95 7.03 -19.58
C GLN A 50 10.70 8.32 -19.27
N PRO A 51 10.27 9.47 -19.80
CA PRO A 51 10.86 10.75 -19.41
C PRO A 51 10.77 10.96 -17.89
N ALA A 52 11.85 11.45 -17.28
CA ALA A 52 11.97 11.59 -15.82
C ALA A 52 10.86 12.46 -15.19
N LEU A 53 10.33 13.42 -15.94
CA LEU A 53 9.34 14.41 -15.47
C LEU A 53 7.87 13.98 -15.65
N LYS A 54 7.60 12.69 -15.90
CA LYS A 54 6.20 12.23 -16.02
C LYS A 54 5.59 11.98 -14.63
N PRO A 55 4.40 12.54 -14.34
CA PRO A 55 3.81 12.51 -12.99
C PRO A 55 3.60 11.08 -12.48
N GLY A 56 3.10 10.16 -13.31
CA GLY A 56 2.92 8.78 -12.85
C GLY A 56 4.21 7.96 -12.73
N ARG A 57 5.33 8.39 -13.35
CA ARG A 57 6.66 7.82 -13.03
C ARG A 57 7.11 8.31 -11.66
N MET A 58 7.02 9.62 -11.42
CA MET A 58 7.38 10.22 -10.12
C MET A 58 6.55 9.62 -8.99
N LEU A 59 5.23 9.55 -9.12
CA LEU A 59 4.35 8.98 -8.10
C LEU A 59 4.67 7.51 -7.80
N PHE A 60 4.94 6.69 -8.83
CA PHE A 60 5.33 5.30 -8.65
C PHE A 60 6.64 5.17 -7.86
N LEU A 61 7.69 5.85 -8.32
CA LEU A 61 9.00 5.76 -7.69
C LEU A 61 8.96 6.33 -6.27
N ILE A 62 8.34 7.50 -6.07
CA ILE A 62 8.20 8.11 -4.75
C ILE A 62 7.47 7.15 -3.80
N LEU A 63 6.30 6.62 -4.18
CA LEU A 63 5.54 5.69 -3.34
C LEU A 63 6.37 4.45 -2.96
N ARG A 64 7.04 3.83 -3.93
CA ARG A 64 7.80 2.60 -3.69
C ARG A 64 9.00 2.83 -2.79
N TYR A 65 9.83 3.83 -3.11
CA TYR A 65 11.05 4.09 -2.35
C TYR A 65 10.77 4.76 -0.99
N ILE A 66 9.74 5.60 -0.86
CA ILE A 66 9.33 6.14 0.46
C ILE A 66 8.83 5.01 1.37
N THR A 67 8.16 4.00 0.81
CA THR A 67 7.72 2.84 1.57
C THR A 67 8.91 2.02 2.05
N ILE A 68 9.94 1.78 1.21
CA ILE A 68 11.18 1.11 1.62
C ILE A 68 11.88 1.88 2.76
N VAL A 69 11.99 3.21 2.64
CA VAL A 69 12.54 4.05 3.71
C VAL A 69 11.70 3.92 4.99
N GLY A 70 10.37 3.92 4.88
CA GLY A 70 9.46 3.70 6.00
C GLY A 70 9.66 2.34 6.68
N VAL A 71 9.91 1.29 5.90
CA VAL A 71 10.25 -0.06 6.42
C VAL A 71 11.58 0.00 7.18
N ALA A 72 12.62 0.63 6.63
CA ALA A 72 13.91 0.75 7.30
C ALA A 72 13.79 1.51 8.63
N LEU A 73 13.08 2.64 8.64
CA LEU A 73 12.84 3.42 9.87
C LEU A 73 12.02 2.63 10.90
N GLU A 74 11.03 1.85 10.46
CA GLU A 74 10.26 0.94 11.33
C GLU A 74 11.16 -0.07 12.02
N PHE A 75 12.11 -0.67 11.26
CA PHE A 75 13.09 -1.61 11.80
C PHE A 75 13.96 -0.96 12.86
N VAL A 76 14.52 0.23 12.58
CA VAL A 76 15.37 0.93 13.55
C VAL A 76 14.59 1.36 14.79
N ALA A 77 13.34 1.78 14.63
CA ALA A 77 12.54 2.30 15.75
C ALA A 77 11.92 1.21 16.64
N ASN A 78 11.43 0.11 16.06
CA ASN A 78 10.57 -0.83 16.80
C ASN A 78 11.20 -2.19 17.06
N TYR A 79 12.30 -2.53 16.39
CA TYR A 79 12.92 -3.85 16.54
C TYR A 79 14.10 -3.83 17.50
N PRO A 80 14.42 -5.01 18.08
CA PRO A 80 15.60 -5.20 18.90
C PRO A 80 16.87 -4.65 18.24
N ALA A 81 17.37 -3.52 18.74
CA ALA A 81 18.62 -2.92 18.30
C ALA A 81 19.50 -2.65 19.51
N TYR A 82 20.78 -3.05 19.45
CA TYR A 82 21.78 -2.75 20.48
C TYR A 82 22.30 -1.30 20.41
N ILE A 83 21.53 -0.41 19.77
CA ILE A 83 21.94 0.96 19.50
C ILE A 83 21.46 1.83 20.67
N PRO A 84 22.37 2.41 21.47
CA PRO A 84 21.98 3.33 22.54
C PRO A 84 21.51 4.66 21.92
N LEU A 85 20.21 4.77 21.65
CA LEU A 85 19.59 6.01 21.19
C LEU A 85 19.34 6.94 22.38
N SER A 86 19.64 8.22 22.21
CA SER A 86 19.16 9.24 23.15
C SER A 86 17.65 9.41 23.05
N LEU A 87 17.01 9.91 24.10
CA LEU A 87 15.56 10.12 24.13
C LEU A 87 15.08 10.99 22.96
N GLY A 88 15.77 12.11 22.70
CA GLY A 88 15.45 12.99 21.58
C GLY A 88 15.66 12.34 20.21
N ALA A 89 16.72 11.54 20.03
CA ALA A 89 16.93 10.82 18.78
C ALA A 89 15.82 9.80 18.51
N CYS A 90 15.38 9.09 19.55
CA CYS A 90 14.26 8.16 19.48
C CYS A 90 12.95 8.87 19.13
N GLU A 91 12.68 10.02 19.74
CA GLU A 91 11.48 10.83 19.46
C GLU A 91 11.45 11.28 17.98
N HIS A 92 12.54 11.82 17.49
CA HIS A 92 12.66 12.24 16.09
C HIS A 92 12.55 11.06 15.13
N LEU A 93 13.12 9.90 15.47
CA LEU A 93 13.04 8.70 14.65
C LEU A 93 11.59 8.22 14.52
N VAL A 94 10.86 8.09 15.63
CA VAL A 94 9.45 7.65 15.63
C VAL A 94 8.56 8.66 14.90
N LYS A 95 8.74 9.96 15.14
CA LYS A 95 7.99 11.01 14.44
C LYS A 95 8.28 11.02 12.94
N GLY A 96 9.56 10.93 12.57
CA GLY A 96 10.00 10.87 11.16
C GLY A 96 9.43 9.65 10.44
N TRP A 97 9.47 8.50 11.09
CA TRP A 97 8.83 7.29 10.59
C TRP A 97 7.33 7.46 10.32
N TRP A 98 6.57 8.01 11.28
CA TRP A 98 5.15 8.30 11.09
C TRP A 98 4.88 9.23 9.91
N VAL A 99 5.71 10.28 9.73
CA VAL A 99 5.62 11.20 8.59
C VAL A 99 5.85 10.47 7.27
N ILE A 100 6.88 9.63 7.17
CA ILE A 100 7.21 8.85 5.97
C ILE A 100 6.07 7.89 5.61
N VAL A 101 5.51 7.17 6.60
CA VAL A 101 4.36 6.28 6.39
C VAL A 101 3.12 7.07 5.98
N SER A 102 2.87 8.23 6.59
CA SER A 102 1.76 9.11 6.22
C SER A 102 1.88 9.58 4.77
N LEU A 103 3.05 10.05 4.36
CA LEU A 103 3.34 10.45 2.98
C LEU A 103 3.12 9.29 1.99
N GLY A 104 3.60 8.09 2.31
CA GLY A 104 3.34 6.90 1.48
C GLY A 104 1.85 6.63 1.28
N ASN A 105 1.03 6.77 2.33
CA ASN A 105 -0.42 6.65 2.20
C ASN A 105 -1.02 7.75 1.33
N VAL A 106 -0.59 9.01 1.49
CA VAL A 106 -1.06 10.15 0.66
C VAL A 106 -0.76 9.87 -0.82
N PHE A 107 0.44 9.39 -1.15
CA PHE A 107 0.83 9.07 -2.53
C PHE A 107 0.02 7.91 -3.10
N ALA A 108 -0.17 6.84 -2.33
CA ALA A 108 -1.03 5.72 -2.73
C ALA A 108 -2.43 6.22 -3.08
N GLU A 109 -3.02 7.04 -2.21
CA GLU A 109 -4.33 7.62 -2.44
C GLU A 109 -4.37 8.53 -3.66
N ALA A 110 -3.39 9.42 -3.82
CA ALA A 110 -3.29 10.28 -4.99
C ALA A 110 -3.29 9.47 -6.29
N ILE A 111 -2.53 8.36 -6.33
CA ILE A 111 -2.53 7.43 -7.47
C ILE A 111 -3.94 6.93 -7.77
N PHE A 112 -4.67 6.46 -6.77
CA PHE A 112 -6.05 5.98 -6.96
C PHE A 112 -7.00 7.08 -7.43
N TRP A 113 -6.91 8.29 -6.88
CA TRP A 113 -7.74 9.41 -7.31
C TRP A 113 -7.47 9.84 -8.75
N ILE A 114 -6.20 9.81 -9.19
CA ILE A 114 -5.90 10.08 -10.59
C ILE A 114 -6.42 8.93 -11.48
N CYS A 115 -6.31 7.68 -11.03
CA CYS A 115 -6.92 6.54 -11.75
C CYS A 115 -8.46 6.62 -11.77
N LEU A 116 -9.09 7.17 -10.73
CA LEU A 116 -10.53 7.43 -10.72
C LEU A 116 -10.88 8.56 -11.69
N SER A 117 -10.04 9.59 -11.80
CA SER A 117 -10.23 10.69 -12.77
C SER A 117 -10.20 10.22 -14.22
N ALA A 118 -9.40 9.19 -14.51
CA ALA A 118 -9.38 8.52 -15.80
C ALA A 118 -10.76 7.92 -16.18
N LEU A 119 -11.48 7.39 -15.19
CA LEU A 119 -12.80 6.79 -15.38
C LEU A 119 -13.86 7.80 -15.85
N PHE A 120 -13.63 9.10 -15.63
CA PHE A 120 -14.51 10.18 -16.09
C PHE A 120 -14.23 10.61 -17.54
N GLY A 121 -13.37 9.89 -18.27
CA GLY A 121 -13.08 10.15 -19.67
C GLY A 121 -12.38 11.50 -19.88
N GLY A 122 -11.58 11.94 -18.91
CA GLY A 122 -10.78 13.18 -19.02
C GLY A 122 -11.59 14.49 -19.02
N LYS A 123 -12.87 14.46 -18.62
CA LYS A 123 -13.67 15.69 -18.50
C LYS A 123 -13.05 16.60 -17.45
N LYS A 124 -12.61 17.81 -17.86
CA LYS A 124 -11.93 18.79 -16.98
C LYS A 124 -12.70 19.06 -15.69
N TRP A 125 -14.01 19.23 -15.77
CA TRP A 125 -14.86 19.47 -14.58
C TRP A 125 -14.81 18.32 -13.57
N ALA A 126 -14.75 17.06 -14.03
CA ALA A 126 -14.70 15.90 -13.15
C ALA A 126 -13.32 15.79 -12.48
N ILE A 127 -12.25 16.16 -13.19
CA ILE A 127 -10.90 16.24 -12.62
C ILE A 127 -10.87 17.28 -11.50
N TYR A 128 -11.44 18.48 -11.72
CA TYR A 128 -11.50 19.51 -10.68
C TYR A 128 -12.36 19.07 -9.49
N LEU A 129 -13.52 18.43 -9.73
CA LEU A 129 -14.37 17.90 -8.67
C LEU A 129 -13.65 16.83 -7.83
N LEU A 130 -12.92 15.93 -8.48
CA LEU A 130 -12.16 14.88 -7.82
C LEU A 130 -10.96 15.46 -7.05
N ALA A 131 -10.24 16.41 -7.62
CA ALA A 131 -9.14 17.09 -6.92
C ALA A 131 -9.66 17.85 -5.69
N PHE A 132 -10.77 18.56 -5.81
CA PHE A 132 -11.42 19.23 -4.70
C PHE A 132 -11.86 18.25 -3.61
N GLY A 133 -12.50 17.14 -4.00
CA GLY A 133 -12.88 16.07 -3.08
C GLY A 133 -11.67 15.47 -2.36
N PHE A 134 -10.62 15.12 -3.09
CA PHE A 134 -9.37 14.62 -2.53
C PHE A 134 -8.79 15.58 -1.49
N MET A 135 -8.62 16.86 -1.83
CA MET A 135 -8.07 17.85 -0.92
C MET A 135 -8.96 18.08 0.31
N SER A 136 -10.29 18.09 0.13
CA SER A 136 -11.25 18.30 1.21
C SER A 136 -11.20 17.19 2.27
N PHE A 137 -10.92 15.95 1.86
CA PHE A 137 -10.76 14.83 2.80
C PHE A 137 -9.33 14.70 3.32
N GLU A 138 -8.32 14.89 2.45
CA GLU A 138 -6.94 14.61 2.78
C GLU A 138 -6.33 15.67 3.71
N ILE A 139 -6.65 16.96 3.51
CA ILE A 139 -6.12 18.04 4.36
C ILE A 139 -6.50 17.82 5.83
N PRO A 140 -7.78 17.59 6.20
CA PRO A 140 -8.13 17.29 7.59
C PRO A 140 -7.44 16.04 8.15
N ILE A 141 -7.33 14.97 7.36
CA ILE A 141 -6.66 13.73 7.79
C ILE A 141 -5.18 14.00 8.11
N VAL A 142 -4.47 14.72 7.23
CA VAL A 142 -3.06 15.05 7.41
C VAL A 142 -2.86 15.98 8.61
N VAL A 143 -3.69 17.02 8.77
CA VAL A 143 -3.59 17.96 9.90
C VAL A 143 -3.81 17.24 11.23
N ILE A 144 -4.85 16.41 11.33
CA ILE A 144 -5.13 15.65 12.55
C ILE A 144 -4.03 14.62 12.82
N SER A 145 -3.55 13.93 11.78
CA SER A 145 -2.45 12.97 11.92
C SER A 145 -1.18 13.65 12.39
N TYR A 146 -0.87 14.83 11.85
CA TYR A 146 0.27 15.64 12.28
C TYR A 146 0.13 16.07 13.74
N TYR A 147 -1.06 16.54 14.15
CA TYR A 147 -1.33 16.85 15.56
C TYR A 147 -1.08 15.64 16.46
N PHE A 148 -1.61 14.46 16.09
CA PHE A 148 -1.36 13.22 16.80
C PHE A 148 0.14 12.90 16.94
N ILE A 149 0.89 12.97 15.85
CA ILE A 149 2.34 12.75 15.83
C ILE A 149 3.08 13.77 16.70
N SER A 150 2.66 15.04 16.67
CA SER A 150 3.30 16.10 17.45
C SER A 150 3.15 15.90 18.96
N THR A 151 2.04 15.32 19.41
CA THR A 151 1.79 14.96 20.82
C THR A 151 2.44 13.64 21.25
N TRP A 152 3.10 12.94 20.34
CA TRP A 152 3.81 11.72 20.69
C TRP A 152 5.02 12.06 21.56
N GLN A 153 5.12 11.41 22.72
CA GLN A 153 6.23 11.56 23.65
C GLN A 153 6.91 10.22 23.85
N THR A 154 8.24 10.22 23.79
CA THR A 154 9.05 9.05 24.14
C THR A 154 9.27 9.03 25.64
N ILE A 155 9.22 7.83 26.22
CA ILE A 155 9.52 7.59 27.62
C ILE A 155 10.89 6.92 27.76
N PRO A 156 11.62 7.18 28.86
CA PRO A 156 12.82 6.42 29.16
C PRO A 156 12.45 4.94 29.31
N VAL A 157 13.07 4.10 28.48
CA VAL A 157 12.90 2.64 28.55
C VAL A 157 13.49 2.14 29.86
N GLU A 158 12.70 1.42 30.66
CA GLU A 158 13.16 0.90 31.94
C GLU A 158 14.29 -0.14 31.75
N PRO A 159 15.20 -0.30 32.73
CA PRO A 159 16.34 -1.22 32.60
C PRO A 159 15.92 -2.66 32.24
N TRP A 160 14.82 -3.16 32.81
CA TRP A 160 14.32 -4.50 32.52
C TRP A 160 13.70 -4.59 31.11
N GLU A 161 12.97 -3.57 30.65
CA GLU A 161 12.43 -3.53 29.29
C GLU A 161 13.57 -3.59 28.26
N ARG A 162 14.64 -2.84 28.52
CA ARG A 162 15.84 -2.87 27.68
C ARG A 162 16.49 -4.25 27.63
N GLN A 163 16.52 -4.97 28.74
CA GLN A 163 17.09 -6.33 28.81
C GLN A 163 16.19 -7.38 28.12
N VAL A 164 14.87 -7.31 28.33
CA VAL A 164 13.92 -8.35 27.91
C VAL A 164 13.33 -8.09 26.53
N LEU A 165 12.81 -6.88 26.28
CA LEU A 165 12.19 -6.50 25.01
C LEU A 165 13.20 -6.03 23.98
N ARG A 166 14.35 -5.51 24.45
CA ARG A 166 15.38 -4.87 23.61
C ARG A 166 14.81 -3.77 22.72
N ALA A 167 13.67 -3.18 23.10
CA ALA A 167 13.01 -2.16 22.32
C ALA A 167 13.93 -0.95 22.17
N ALA A 168 14.16 -0.49 20.93
CA ALA A 168 14.96 0.68 20.65
C ALA A 168 14.25 1.96 21.11
N CYS A 169 12.92 2.01 20.93
CA CYS A 169 12.07 3.13 21.29
C CYS A 169 10.78 2.68 21.96
N SER A 170 10.37 3.45 22.99
CA SER A 170 9.05 3.34 23.63
C SER A 170 8.42 4.72 23.77
N GLY A 171 7.11 4.81 23.64
CA GLY A 171 6.38 6.06 23.72
C GLY A 171 4.88 5.88 23.58
N TYR A 172 4.16 6.94 23.90
CA TYR A 172 2.71 7.01 23.77
C TYR A 172 2.26 8.40 23.34
N ALA A 173 1.04 8.51 22.82
CA ALA A 173 0.42 9.80 22.59
C ALA A 173 0.04 10.41 23.94
N SER A 174 0.61 11.57 24.29
CA SER A 174 0.42 12.16 25.61
C SER A 174 -0.98 12.72 25.86
N SER A 175 -1.73 12.98 24.79
CA SER A 175 -3.03 13.65 24.83
C SER A 175 -4.16 12.69 24.45
N GLU A 176 -5.12 12.49 25.37
CA GLU A 176 -6.35 11.75 25.08
C GLU A 176 -7.13 12.39 23.92
N ASN A 177 -7.11 13.73 23.84
CA ASN A 177 -7.73 14.46 22.74
C ASN A 177 -7.08 14.12 21.40
N ALA A 178 -5.76 13.92 21.36
CA ALA A 178 -5.08 13.51 20.13
C ALA A 178 -5.55 12.12 19.65
N ILE A 179 -5.73 11.17 20.58
CA ILE A 179 -6.26 9.83 20.27
C ILE A 179 -7.70 9.94 19.73
N ARG A 180 -8.56 10.73 20.37
CA ARG A 180 -9.94 10.95 19.94
C ARG A 180 -10.00 11.60 18.55
N LEU A 181 -9.21 12.65 18.30
CA LEU A 181 -9.12 13.29 16.99
C LEU A 181 -8.62 12.30 15.92
N TYR A 182 -7.61 11.48 16.24
CA TYR A 182 -7.11 10.46 15.32
C TYR A 182 -8.18 9.43 14.93
N SER A 183 -9.10 9.08 15.85
CA SER A 183 -10.26 8.24 15.51
C SER A 183 -11.19 8.93 14.50
N ILE A 184 -11.41 10.25 14.62
CA ILE A 184 -12.19 11.04 13.66
C ILE A 184 -11.51 11.03 12.29
N ALA A 185 -10.19 11.21 12.22
CA ALA A 185 -9.45 11.12 10.96
C ALA A 185 -9.61 9.75 10.28
N ALA A 186 -9.65 8.66 11.04
CA ALA A 186 -9.90 7.33 10.50
C ALA A 186 -11.33 7.20 9.92
N TYR A 187 -12.34 7.75 10.59
CA TYR A 187 -13.72 7.78 10.05
C TYR A 187 -13.85 8.68 8.81
N ILE A 188 -13.15 9.81 8.75
CA ILE A 188 -13.06 10.64 7.54
C ILE A 188 -12.41 9.83 6.41
N GLY A 189 -11.34 9.09 6.70
CA GLY A 189 -10.70 8.17 5.73
C GLY A 189 -11.64 7.06 5.25
N PHE A 190 -12.46 6.50 6.15
CA PHE A 190 -13.50 5.53 5.79
C PHE A 190 -14.57 6.14 4.87
N ALA A 191 -15.10 7.32 5.23
CA ALA A 191 -16.10 8.02 4.41
C ALA A 191 -15.54 8.33 3.01
N ARG A 192 -14.28 8.77 2.94
CA ARG A 192 -13.56 8.98 1.67
C ARG A 192 -13.50 7.70 0.83
N ALA A 193 -13.09 6.58 1.43
CA ALA A 193 -13.02 5.28 0.74
C ALA A 193 -14.42 4.83 0.26
N ALA A 194 -15.46 5.04 1.05
CA ALA A 194 -16.85 4.72 0.67
C ALA A 194 -17.33 5.57 -0.52
N VAL A 195 -17.09 6.87 -0.52
CA VAL A 195 -17.42 7.76 -1.64
C VAL A 195 -16.68 7.35 -2.91
N ALA A 196 -15.38 7.05 -2.80
CA ALA A 196 -14.59 6.59 -3.93
C ALA A 196 -15.09 5.23 -4.46
N PHE A 197 -15.44 4.30 -3.58
CA PHE A 197 -16.01 3.00 -3.94
C PHE A 197 -17.37 3.13 -4.64
N VAL A 198 -18.29 3.96 -4.11
CA VAL A 198 -19.60 4.21 -4.73
C VAL A 198 -19.43 4.88 -6.09
N THR A 199 -18.53 5.85 -6.20
CA THR A 199 -18.20 6.51 -7.47
C THR A 199 -17.65 5.49 -8.48
N PHE A 200 -16.74 4.63 -8.03
CA PHE A 200 -16.19 3.55 -8.83
C PHE A 200 -17.28 2.58 -9.32
N ALA A 201 -18.11 2.06 -8.41
CA ALA A 201 -19.15 1.07 -8.70
C ALA A 201 -20.25 1.62 -9.63
N THR A 202 -20.71 2.85 -9.39
CA THR A 202 -21.77 3.47 -10.21
C THR A 202 -21.32 3.76 -11.63
N ARG A 203 -20.07 4.23 -11.80
CA ARG A 203 -19.50 4.52 -13.12
C ARG A 203 -19.08 3.27 -13.87
N TYR A 204 -18.55 2.28 -13.13
CA TYR A 204 -18.10 1.03 -13.71
C TYR A 204 -19.22 0.31 -14.49
N ARG A 205 -20.48 0.35 -14.00
CA ARG A 205 -21.61 -0.31 -14.68
C ARG A 205 -21.88 0.17 -16.11
N ARG A 206 -21.34 1.32 -16.53
CA ARG A 206 -21.64 1.95 -17.83
C ARG A 206 -20.62 1.68 -18.93
N HIS A 207 -19.44 1.15 -18.62
CA HIS A 207 -18.35 0.99 -19.60
C HIS A 207 -17.93 -0.49 -19.74
N LYS A 208 -17.72 -0.96 -20.98
CA LYS A 208 -17.37 -2.36 -21.31
C LYS A 208 -15.93 -2.54 -21.85
N SER A 209 -15.01 -1.60 -21.62
CA SER A 209 -13.64 -1.71 -22.16
C SER A 209 -12.80 -2.75 -21.38
N SER A 210 -11.88 -3.41 -22.09
CA SER A 210 -10.91 -4.36 -21.54
C SER A 210 -10.04 -3.72 -20.44
N LEU A 211 -9.62 -2.47 -20.63
CA LEU A 211 -8.88 -1.65 -19.67
C LEU A 211 -9.62 -1.51 -18.34
N LEU A 212 -10.93 -1.35 -18.40
CA LEU A 212 -11.79 -1.23 -17.22
C LEU A 212 -11.79 -2.50 -16.37
N THR A 213 -11.55 -3.67 -16.97
CA THR A 213 -11.56 -4.95 -16.27
C THR A 213 -10.38 -5.07 -15.31
N ILE A 214 -9.19 -4.63 -15.72
CA ILE A 214 -8.00 -4.63 -14.86
C ILE A 214 -8.14 -3.58 -13.76
N VAL A 215 -8.54 -2.36 -14.12
CA VAL A 215 -8.79 -1.29 -13.14
C VAL A 215 -9.89 -1.69 -12.16
N LYS A 216 -10.91 -2.45 -12.60
CA LYS A 216 -11.89 -3.04 -11.71
C LYS A 216 -11.30 -4.02 -10.73
N ARG A 217 -10.52 -4.97 -11.20
CA ARG A 217 -10.02 -6.01 -10.30
C ARG A 217 -9.12 -5.40 -9.24
N GLU A 218 -8.13 -4.60 -9.64
CA GLU A 218 -7.14 -4.06 -8.71
C GLU A 218 -7.69 -2.84 -7.92
N GLY A 219 -8.43 -1.95 -8.60
CA GLY A 219 -9.00 -0.75 -7.98
C GLY A 219 -10.14 -1.05 -7.00
N ALA A 220 -11.00 -2.02 -7.31
CA ALA A 220 -12.06 -2.41 -6.36
C ALA A 220 -11.47 -3.12 -5.13
N MET A 221 -10.47 -3.98 -5.31
CA MET A 221 -9.75 -4.61 -4.19
C MET A 221 -9.15 -3.54 -3.29
N TYR A 222 -8.51 -2.51 -3.86
CA TYR A 222 -7.98 -1.40 -3.06
C TYR A 222 -9.05 -0.69 -2.23
N TYR A 223 -10.10 -0.14 -2.85
CA TYR A 223 -11.09 0.65 -2.13
C TYR A 223 -11.82 -0.16 -1.07
N PHE A 224 -12.10 -1.43 -1.37
CA PHE A 224 -12.71 -2.34 -0.42
C PHE A 224 -11.79 -2.62 0.77
N SER A 225 -10.53 -2.97 0.51
CA SER A 225 -9.53 -3.22 1.56
C SER A 225 -9.29 -1.98 2.40
N VAL A 226 -9.06 -0.81 1.78
CA VAL A 226 -8.85 0.45 2.50
C VAL A 226 -10.07 0.85 3.30
N GLY A 227 -11.28 0.73 2.75
CA GLY A 227 -12.51 1.02 3.48
C GLY A 227 -12.63 0.16 4.74
N ILE A 228 -12.47 -1.16 4.60
CA ILE A 228 -12.52 -2.07 5.76
C ILE A 228 -11.44 -1.74 6.79
N LEU A 229 -10.20 -1.55 6.35
CA LEU A 229 -9.08 -1.27 7.25
C LEU A 229 -9.26 0.06 7.99
N GLN A 230 -9.73 1.12 7.31
CA GLN A 230 -9.99 2.42 7.96
C GLN A 230 -11.15 2.34 8.94
N LEU A 231 -12.18 1.54 8.64
CA LEU A 231 -13.26 1.28 9.60
C LEU A 231 -12.73 0.61 10.87
N PHE A 232 -11.93 -0.46 10.72
CA PHE A 232 -11.32 -1.13 11.87
C PHE A 232 -10.38 -0.23 12.67
N ILE A 233 -9.63 0.65 12.01
CA ILE A 233 -8.79 1.65 12.69
C ILE A 233 -9.66 2.64 13.47
N GLY A 234 -10.73 3.17 12.86
CA GLY A 234 -11.66 4.08 13.54
C GLY A 234 -12.29 3.42 14.77
N LEU A 235 -12.72 2.16 14.63
CA LEU A 235 -13.26 1.37 15.74
C LEU A 235 -12.22 1.17 16.84
N ARG A 236 -10.99 0.76 16.51
CA ARG A 236 -9.89 0.55 17.46
C ARG A 236 -9.62 1.78 18.35
N TYR A 237 -9.63 2.98 17.78
CA TYR A 237 -9.37 4.22 18.52
C TYR A 237 -10.62 4.84 19.16
N SER A 238 -11.81 4.31 18.86
CA SER A 238 -13.05 4.72 19.52
C SER A 238 -13.16 4.03 20.88
N ALA A 239 -13.20 4.82 21.95
CA ALA A 239 -13.25 4.31 23.33
C ALA A 239 -14.41 3.34 23.60
N SER A 240 -15.49 3.42 22.83
CA SER A 240 -16.72 2.64 22.99
C SER A 240 -16.73 1.28 22.28
N SER A 241 -15.79 0.97 21.39
CA SER A 241 -15.97 -0.16 20.45
C SER A 241 -15.69 -1.54 21.05
N GLY A 242 -14.93 -1.62 22.16
CA GLY A 242 -14.45 -2.89 22.72
C GLY A 242 -13.48 -3.67 21.82
N ILE A 243 -13.24 -3.22 20.58
CA ILE A 243 -12.40 -3.91 19.61
C ILE A 243 -10.95 -3.52 19.85
N LYS A 244 -10.18 -4.45 20.41
CA LYS A 244 -8.74 -4.29 20.64
C LYS A 244 -7.95 -5.00 19.54
N ASP A 245 -7.23 -4.22 18.74
CA ASP A 245 -6.20 -4.75 17.82
C ASP A 245 -4.90 -5.03 18.60
N LYS A 246 -4.98 -5.98 19.56
CA LYS A 246 -3.92 -6.26 20.54
C LYS A 246 -2.57 -6.51 19.87
N TYR A 247 -2.57 -7.22 18.75
CA TYR A 247 -1.36 -7.60 18.01
C TYR A 247 -1.04 -6.71 16.81
N GLY A 248 -1.78 -5.63 16.57
CA GLY A 248 -1.52 -4.71 15.46
C GLY A 248 -1.75 -5.31 14.06
N VAL A 249 -2.59 -6.33 13.94
CA VAL A 249 -2.84 -7.08 12.69
C VAL A 249 -3.42 -6.16 11.63
N VAL A 250 -4.42 -5.34 11.99
CA VAL A 250 -5.06 -4.40 11.06
C VAL A 250 -4.04 -3.39 10.54
N THR A 251 -3.16 -2.92 11.43
CA THR A 251 -2.09 -1.97 11.07
C THR A 251 -1.07 -2.60 10.13
N ALA A 252 -0.65 -3.84 10.42
CA ALA A 252 0.29 -4.59 9.60
C ALA A 252 -0.25 -4.85 8.19
N ILE A 253 -1.50 -5.34 8.09
CA ILE A 253 -2.19 -5.59 6.82
C ILE A 253 -2.33 -4.29 6.03
N ARG A 254 -2.71 -3.18 6.67
CA ARG A 254 -2.82 -1.88 6.00
C ARG A 254 -1.50 -1.43 5.39
N ARG A 255 -0.41 -1.51 6.15
CA ARG A 255 0.92 -1.10 5.68
C ARG A 255 1.43 -1.96 4.54
N PHE A 256 1.05 -3.23 4.50
CA PHE A 256 1.40 -4.16 3.44
C PHE A 256 0.53 -3.98 2.18
N LEU A 257 -0.79 -3.97 2.32
CA LEU A 257 -1.70 -4.04 1.17
C LEU A 257 -1.80 -2.72 0.39
N ILE A 258 -1.81 -1.57 1.08
CA ILE A 258 -2.02 -0.27 0.41
C ILE A 258 -0.95 0.02 -0.64
N PRO A 259 0.36 -0.03 -0.32
CA PRO A 259 1.41 0.23 -1.31
C PRO A 259 1.40 -0.81 -2.44
N ILE A 260 1.16 -2.09 -2.13
CA ILE A 260 1.12 -3.15 -3.14
C ILE A 260 0.01 -2.90 -4.15
N PHE A 261 -1.21 -2.62 -3.70
CA PHE A 261 -2.32 -2.37 -4.61
C PHE A 261 -2.11 -1.12 -5.46
N ALA A 262 -1.56 -0.05 -4.89
CA ALA A 262 -1.21 1.15 -5.64
C ALA A 262 -0.15 0.86 -6.73
N ASP A 263 0.90 0.12 -6.39
CA ASP A 263 1.95 -0.27 -7.33
C ASP A 263 1.42 -1.20 -8.43
N ARG A 264 0.63 -2.22 -8.07
CA ARG A 264 0.01 -3.15 -9.03
C ARG A 264 -0.91 -2.42 -9.99
N LEU A 265 -1.68 -1.45 -9.50
CA LEU A 265 -2.54 -0.64 -10.35
C LEU A 265 -1.71 0.14 -11.38
N LEU A 266 -0.64 0.83 -10.95
CA LEU A 266 0.21 1.58 -11.86
C LEU A 266 0.94 0.69 -12.87
N LEU A 267 1.51 -0.43 -12.43
CA LEU A 267 2.16 -1.39 -13.32
C LEU A 267 1.17 -2.01 -14.32
N GLY A 268 -0.04 -2.32 -13.87
CA GLY A 268 -1.13 -2.86 -14.70
C GLY A 268 -1.61 -1.86 -15.76
N LEU A 269 -1.79 -0.59 -15.36
CA LEU A 269 -2.11 0.50 -16.30
C LEU A 269 -1.04 0.67 -17.38
N ARG A 270 0.23 0.33 -17.08
CA ARG A 270 1.30 0.35 -18.09
C ARG A 270 1.30 -0.82 -19.04
N ALA A 271 1.01 -2.02 -18.57
CA ALA A 271 0.91 -3.18 -19.43
C ALA A 271 -0.09 -2.95 -20.57
N LEU A 272 -1.20 -2.26 -20.28
CA LEU A 272 -2.27 -1.97 -21.24
C LEU A 272 -1.90 -0.96 -22.34
N ARG A 273 -0.88 -0.13 -22.11
CA ARG A 273 -0.46 0.91 -23.09
C ARG A 273 0.03 0.32 -24.41
N TYR A 274 0.45 -0.93 -24.41
CA TYR A 274 0.93 -1.59 -25.63
C TYR A 274 -0.19 -1.98 -26.60
N THR A 275 -1.46 -1.95 -26.16
CA THR A 275 -2.56 -2.55 -26.92
C THR A 275 -3.65 -1.57 -27.36
N GLU A 276 -3.94 -0.50 -26.62
CA GLU A 276 -4.99 0.47 -27.00
C GLU A 276 -4.65 1.94 -26.65
N THR A 277 -4.91 2.83 -27.62
CA THR A 277 -4.67 4.29 -27.58
C THR A 277 -5.69 5.05 -26.72
N ASP A 278 -5.70 4.85 -25.41
CA ASP A 278 -6.60 5.60 -24.52
C ASP A 278 -6.02 6.98 -24.11
N MET A 279 -6.89 7.99 -24.03
CA MET A 279 -6.55 9.40 -23.73
C MET A 279 -5.92 9.58 -22.34
N VAL A 280 -6.26 8.72 -21.40
CA VAL A 280 -5.71 8.74 -20.03
C VAL A 280 -4.22 8.42 -20.03
N THR A 281 -3.86 7.41 -20.80
CA THR A 281 -2.48 6.98 -20.97
C THR A 281 -1.66 8.06 -21.70
N LYS A 282 -2.31 8.84 -22.58
CA LYS A 282 -1.71 10.07 -23.11
C LYS A 282 -1.54 11.12 -22.01
N ALA A 283 -2.58 11.47 -21.26
CA ALA A 283 -2.50 12.51 -20.23
C ALA A 283 -1.44 12.25 -19.15
N MET A 284 -1.38 11.02 -18.61
CA MET A 284 -0.38 10.69 -17.59
C MET A 284 1.05 10.54 -18.17
N PHE A 285 1.19 10.14 -19.43
CA PHE A 285 2.45 9.60 -19.96
C PHE A 285 2.87 10.16 -21.32
N ASP A 286 2.39 11.36 -21.67
CA ASP A 286 2.26 11.80 -23.06
C ASP A 286 3.51 11.70 -23.93
N ASN A 287 3.28 11.32 -25.19
CA ASN A 287 4.20 10.70 -26.14
C ASN A 287 4.92 11.66 -27.10
N SER A 288 5.01 12.96 -26.80
CA SER A 288 5.66 13.93 -27.69
C SER A 288 7.17 13.70 -27.93
N ALA A 289 7.79 12.67 -27.32
CA ALA A 289 9.21 12.36 -27.48
C ALA A 289 9.53 11.18 -28.44
N ARG A 290 8.54 10.51 -29.08
CA ARG A 290 8.82 9.33 -29.94
C ARG A 290 8.59 9.57 -31.43
N GLY A 291 9.11 10.69 -31.94
CA GLY A 291 9.34 10.84 -33.38
C GLY A 291 10.50 9.99 -33.92
N HIS A 292 11.38 9.45 -33.06
CA HIS A 292 12.68 8.94 -33.54
C HIS A 292 13.02 7.46 -33.27
N PHE A 293 12.19 6.71 -32.54
CA PHE A 293 12.51 5.31 -32.15
C PHE A 293 11.75 4.22 -32.93
N SER A 294 11.20 4.55 -34.10
CA SER A 294 10.39 3.65 -34.92
C SER A 294 11.18 2.61 -35.74
N ARG A 295 12.40 2.25 -35.34
CA ARG A 295 13.16 1.14 -35.94
C ARG A 295 13.96 0.36 -34.90
N MET A 296 13.27 -0.28 -33.96
CA MET A 296 13.81 -1.54 -33.42
C MET A 296 13.10 -2.70 -34.11
N PRO A 297 13.85 -3.63 -34.75
CA PRO A 297 13.27 -4.81 -35.35
C PRO A 297 12.58 -5.64 -34.28
N ARG A 298 11.34 -6.00 -34.58
CA ARG A 298 10.40 -6.73 -33.72
C ARG A 298 10.74 -8.23 -33.70
N SER A 299 12.01 -8.60 -33.46
CA SER A 299 12.47 -9.99 -33.62
C SER A 299 12.11 -10.92 -32.46
N GLY A 300 11.83 -10.40 -31.26
CA GLY A 300 11.57 -11.26 -30.08
C GLY A 300 10.12 -11.72 -29.88
N VAL A 301 9.12 -10.95 -30.33
CA VAL A 301 7.70 -11.25 -30.05
C VAL A 301 7.15 -12.31 -31.02
N GLN A 302 7.72 -12.43 -32.21
CA GLN A 302 7.31 -13.42 -33.20
C GLN A 302 7.68 -14.86 -32.78
N ASP A 303 8.73 -15.02 -31.96
CA ASP A 303 9.14 -16.34 -31.49
C ASP A 303 8.27 -16.83 -30.32
N GLU A 304 7.77 -15.94 -29.46
CA GLU A 304 6.86 -16.33 -28.38
C GLU A 304 5.49 -16.79 -28.93
N GLU A 305 4.98 -16.12 -29.97
CA GLU A 305 3.75 -16.50 -30.65
C GLU A 305 3.91 -17.81 -31.46
N ARG A 306 5.11 -18.07 -32.00
CA ARG A 306 5.45 -19.37 -32.61
C ARG A 306 5.53 -20.49 -31.58
N VAL A 307 6.09 -20.25 -30.40
CA VAL A 307 6.16 -21.26 -29.32
C VAL A 307 4.77 -21.57 -28.78
N ILE A 308 3.92 -20.56 -28.56
CA ILE A 308 2.53 -20.77 -28.12
C ILE A 308 1.72 -21.54 -29.18
N ASN A 309 1.87 -21.20 -30.47
CA ASN A 309 1.20 -21.93 -31.54
C ASN A 309 1.76 -23.35 -31.73
N ALA A 310 3.07 -23.57 -31.52
CA ALA A 310 3.68 -24.90 -31.54
C ALA A 310 3.17 -25.78 -30.39
N LEU A 311 3.07 -25.24 -29.17
CA LEU A 311 2.53 -25.96 -28.01
C LEU A 311 1.04 -26.26 -28.15
N ARG A 312 0.27 -25.38 -28.80
CA ARG A 312 -1.15 -25.61 -29.08
C ARG A 312 -1.36 -26.74 -30.10
N ASN A 313 -0.44 -26.89 -31.07
CA ASN A 313 -0.47 -28.00 -32.03
C ASN A 313 -0.06 -29.35 -31.43
N ILE A 314 0.76 -29.38 -30.38
CA ILE A 314 1.18 -30.63 -29.71
C ILE A 314 0.04 -31.25 -28.88
N ARG A 315 -0.95 -30.45 -28.44
CA ARG A 315 -2.00 -30.89 -27.50
C ARG A 315 -3.23 -31.55 -28.14
N MET A 316 -3.25 -31.80 -29.45
CA MET A 316 -4.41 -32.39 -30.15
C MET A 316 -4.16 -33.77 -30.78
N ASN A 317 -3.27 -34.59 -30.21
CA ASN A 317 -3.30 -36.03 -30.49
C ASN A 317 -4.06 -36.75 -29.37
N PRO A 318 -5.34 -37.12 -29.58
CA PRO A 318 -6.04 -37.97 -28.64
C PRO A 318 -5.32 -39.32 -28.57
N ILE A 319 -4.89 -39.68 -27.36
CA ILE A 319 -4.32 -41.00 -27.06
C ILE A 319 -5.37 -42.05 -27.42
N ARG A 320 -5.17 -42.71 -28.56
CA ARG A 320 -6.00 -43.81 -29.04
C ARG A 320 -5.73 -45.02 -28.17
N THR A 321 -6.47 -45.16 -27.06
CA THR A 321 -6.42 -46.34 -26.19
C THR A 321 -6.84 -47.58 -26.97
N ARG A 322 -5.87 -48.43 -27.30
CA ARG A 322 -6.08 -49.77 -27.87
C ARG A 322 -6.71 -50.63 -26.78
N LYS A 323 -8.00 -50.97 -26.93
CA LYS A 323 -8.64 -52.03 -26.13
C LYS A 323 -8.10 -53.38 -26.65
N SER A 324 -7.19 -54.01 -25.91
CA SER A 324 -6.89 -55.43 -26.08
C SER A 324 -8.01 -56.25 -25.43
N ALA A 325 -8.77 -56.96 -26.25
CA ALA A 325 -9.70 -57.99 -25.81
C ALA A 325 -8.88 -59.23 -25.42
N TYR A 326 -8.99 -59.65 -24.16
CA TYR A 326 -8.59 -60.99 -23.73
C TYR A 326 -9.80 -61.90 -23.90
N VAL A 327 -9.64 -62.92 -24.74
CA VAL A 327 -10.52 -64.07 -24.87
C VAL A 327 -10.07 -65.10 -23.84
N LEU A 328 -11.00 -65.56 -23.02
CA LEU A 328 -10.98 -66.86 -22.35
C LEU A 328 -12.40 -67.40 -22.30
#